data_AF-A0A0C1PMH6-F1
#
_entry.id   AF-A0A0C1PMH6-F1
#
_cell.length_a   1.000
_cell.length_b   1.000
_cell.length_c   1.000
_cell.angle_alpha   90.00
_cell.angle_beta   90.00
_cell.angle_gamma   90.00
#
_symmetry.space_group_name_H-M   'P 1'
#
loop_
_entity.id
_entity.type
_entity.pdbx_description
1 polymer ?
#
loop_
_entity_poly.entity_id
_entity_poly.type
_entity_poly.pdbx_seq_one_letter_code
_entity_poly.pdbx_strand_id
1 'polypeptide(L)'
;MQSNNKKESIKLFLDMDNVLVNTIPVLNQRAKSLPTGARPDRIPGIFRDLDPTEDAIESVNKLADYYDLYILTTAPWSNPSAWQDKVAWIQHFFGAEKNSPFYKKITMTHDKGLVHYVGGILIDDRPYHGASSWNDPKTNSVWIQYGFDKRLTWKDDLVPFLIDIAQNSQQTSDIKTAVKKSNQNPKYVIHGNVSTFKKENWE
;
A
#
# COMPACT_ATOMS: atom_id res chain seq x y z
N MET A 1 26.62 27.92 12.26
CA MET A 1 26.04 26.58 12.10
C MET A 1 24.63 26.76 11.56
N GLN A 2 24.43 26.58 10.25
CA GLN A 2 23.07 26.59 9.69
C GLN A 2 22.42 25.27 10.09
N SER A 3 21.41 25.33 10.96
CA SER A 3 20.53 24.22 11.22
C SER A 3 19.81 23.90 9.91
N ASN A 4 20.23 22.84 9.21
CA ASN A 4 19.42 22.22 8.17
C ASN A 4 18.14 21.71 8.85
N ASN A 5 17.10 22.53 8.91
CA ASN A 5 15.75 22.10 9.21
C ASN A 5 15.30 21.20 8.05
N LYS A 6 15.72 19.93 8.08
CA LYS A 6 15.21 18.91 7.20
C LYS A 6 13.74 18.75 7.57
N LYS A 7 12.86 19.35 6.75
CA LYS A 7 11.41 19.20 6.88
C LYS A 7 11.10 17.71 6.93
N GLU A 8 10.25 17.31 7.88
CA GLU A 8 9.89 15.91 8.09
C GLU A 8 9.29 15.32 6.81
N SER A 9 9.76 14.14 6.41
CA SER A 9 9.29 13.47 5.19
C SER A 9 7.87 12.93 5.42
N ILE A 10 7.02 13.00 4.40
CA ILE A 10 5.68 12.40 4.46
C ILE A 10 5.82 10.90 4.60
N LYS A 11 5.01 10.29 5.45
CA LYS A 11 4.92 8.83 5.56
C LYS A 11 3.97 8.27 4.52
N LEU A 12 4.49 7.35 3.70
CA LEU A 12 3.72 6.60 2.71
C LEU A 12 3.64 5.14 3.16
N PHE A 13 2.42 4.70 3.41
CA PHE A 13 2.10 3.34 3.84
C PHE A 13 1.64 2.55 2.62
N LEU A 14 2.20 1.36 2.45
CA LEU A 14 1.93 0.49 1.31
C LEU A 14 1.32 -0.82 1.81
N ASP A 15 0.16 -1.19 1.29
CA ASP A 15 -0.29 -2.57 1.38
C ASP A 15 0.62 -3.49 0.55
N MET A 16 0.54 -4.80 0.82
CA MET A 16 1.26 -5.81 0.06
C MET A 16 0.38 -6.46 -0.99
N ASP A 17 -0.69 -7.14 -0.59
CA ASP A 17 -1.45 -8.01 -1.49
C ASP A 17 -2.16 -7.17 -2.55
N ASN A 18 -1.96 -7.49 -3.83
CA ASN A 18 -2.43 -6.76 -5.02
C ASN A 18 -1.90 -5.33 -5.18
N VAL A 19 -1.05 -4.85 -4.28
CA VAL A 19 -0.34 -3.58 -4.41
C VAL A 19 1.12 -3.85 -4.76
N LEU A 20 1.91 -4.39 -3.84
CA LEU A 20 3.30 -4.79 -4.09
C LEU A 20 3.42 -6.20 -4.67
N VAL A 21 2.47 -7.07 -4.34
CA VAL A 21 2.52 -8.51 -4.60
C VAL A 21 1.33 -8.93 -5.46
N ASN A 22 1.58 -9.66 -6.55
CA ASN A 22 0.55 -10.10 -7.49
C ASN A 22 -0.25 -11.30 -6.94
N THR A 23 -1.16 -11.04 -6.00
CA THR A 23 -1.77 -12.07 -5.15
C THR A 23 -3.02 -12.70 -5.77
N ILE A 24 -3.99 -11.89 -6.21
CA ILE A 24 -5.29 -12.35 -6.72
C ILE A 24 -5.14 -13.37 -7.85
N PRO A 25 -4.33 -13.15 -8.91
CA PRO A 25 -4.21 -14.11 -10.00
C PRO A 25 -3.73 -15.50 -9.53
N VAL A 26 -2.76 -15.53 -8.62
CA VAL A 26 -2.20 -16.78 -8.06
C VAL A 26 -3.24 -17.50 -7.20
N LEU A 27 -3.92 -16.79 -6.30
CA LEU A 27 -4.94 -17.39 -5.44
C LEU A 27 -6.17 -17.82 -6.25
N ASN A 28 -6.58 -17.08 -7.27
CA ASN A 28 -7.64 -17.45 -8.20
C ASN A 28 -7.29 -18.73 -8.98
N GLN A 29 -6.05 -18.85 -9.46
CA GLN A 29 -5.60 -20.08 -10.10
C GLN A 29 -5.59 -21.25 -9.11
N ARG A 30 -5.10 -21.02 -7.88
CA ARG A 30 -5.07 -22.05 -6.84
C ARG A 30 -6.46 -22.52 -6.46
N ALA A 31 -7.42 -21.60 -6.31
CA ALA A 31 -8.81 -21.91 -5.97
C ALA A 31 -9.46 -22.89 -6.96
N LYS A 32 -9.14 -22.80 -8.26
CA LYS A 32 -9.66 -23.74 -9.29
C LYS A 32 -9.24 -25.19 -9.06
N SER A 33 -8.14 -25.41 -8.34
CA SER A 33 -7.60 -26.75 -8.02
C SER A 33 -8.07 -27.30 -6.67
N LEU A 34 -8.81 -26.51 -5.89
CA LEU A 34 -9.25 -26.88 -4.56
C LEU A 34 -10.72 -27.33 -4.55
N PRO A 35 -11.13 -28.14 -3.56
CA PRO A 35 -12.54 -28.45 -3.35
C PRO A 35 -13.40 -27.19 -3.17
N THR A 36 -14.67 -27.25 -3.57
CA THR A 36 -15.63 -26.16 -3.39
C THR A 36 -15.67 -25.69 -1.93
N GLY A 37 -15.50 -24.38 -1.72
CA GLY A 37 -15.50 -23.75 -0.39
C GLY A 37 -14.15 -23.76 0.33
N ALA A 38 -13.13 -24.43 -0.21
CA ALA A 38 -11.76 -24.29 0.28
C ALA A 38 -11.21 -22.90 -0.06
N ARG A 39 -10.37 -22.36 0.83
CA ARG A 39 -9.80 -21.03 0.66
C ARG A 39 -8.29 -21.12 0.43
N PRO A 40 -7.78 -20.63 -0.72
CA PRO A 40 -6.36 -20.75 -1.07
C PRO A 40 -5.46 -19.92 -0.15
N ASP A 41 -5.96 -18.81 0.40
CA ASP A 41 -5.26 -17.94 1.36
C ASP A 41 -4.94 -18.64 2.71
N ARG A 42 -5.53 -19.81 2.98
CA ARG A 42 -5.27 -20.63 4.17
C ARG A 42 -4.13 -21.62 4.01
N ILE A 43 -3.58 -21.77 2.80
CA ILE A 43 -2.48 -22.71 2.54
C ILE A 43 -1.19 -22.15 3.16
N PRO A 44 -0.52 -22.89 4.06
CA PRO A 44 0.75 -22.42 4.60
C PRO A 44 1.81 -22.22 3.51
N GLY A 45 2.55 -21.12 3.58
CA GLY A 45 3.61 -20.79 2.62
C GLY A 45 3.13 -20.17 1.29
N ILE A 46 1.82 -20.06 1.06
CA ILE A 46 1.27 -19.61 -0.24
C ILE A 46 1.68 -18.17 -0.60
N PHE A 47 2.08 -17.36 0.37
CA PHE A 47 2.48 -15.96 0.16
C PHE A 47 3.99 -15.78 0.00
N ARG A 48 4.81 -16.84 0.20
CA ARG A 48 6.26 -16.73 0.30
C ARG A 48 6.93 -16.25 -0.98
N ASP A 49 6.53 -16.83 -2.11
CA ASP A 49 7.23 -16.71 -3.40
C ASP A 49 6.32 -16.11 -4.48
N LEU A 50 5.35 -15.28 -4.08
CA LEU A 50 4.49 -14.57 -5.02
C LEU A 50 5.32 -13.54 -5.81
N ASP A 51 5.04 -13.39 -7.10
CA ASP A 51 5.71 -12.39 -7.91
C ASP A 51 5.32 -10.96 -7.49
N PRO A 52 6.23 -9.97 -7.58
CA PRO A 52 5.86 -8.57 -7.43
C PRO A 52 4.88 -8.14 -8.52
N THR A 53 4.04 -7.17 -8.21
CA THR A 53 3.29 -6.44 -9.24
C THR A 53 4.27 -5.77 -10.22
N GLU A 54 3.90 -5.67 -11.49
CA GLU A 54 4.71 -5.02 -12.53
C GLU A 54 5.21 -3.64 -12.05
N ASP A 55 6.51 -3.38 -12.20
CA ASP A 55 7.23 -2.16 -11.80
C ASP A 55 7.20 -1.79 -10.30
N ALA A 56 6.64 -2.63 -9.42
CA ALA A 56 6.50 -2.31 -8.01
C ALA A 56 7.85 -2.06 -7.30
N ILE A 57 8.84 -2.94 -7.54
CA ILE A 57 10.13 -2.86 -6.84
C ILE A 57 10.89 -1.58 -7.23
N GLU A 58 10.96 -1.27 -8.51
CA GLU A 58 11.59 -0.04 -9.01
C GLU A 58 10.87 1.21 -8.51
N SER A 59 9.53 1.21 -8.60
CA SER A 59 8.68 2.31 -8.17
C SER A 59 8.86 2.64 -6.69
N VAL A 60 8.89 1.61 -5.84
CA VAL A 60 9.10 1.76 -4.39
C VAL A 60 10.49 2.33 -4.09
N ASN A 61 11.53 1.80 -4.73
CA ASN A 61 12.89 2.33 -4.54
C ASN A 61 12.98 3.79 -4.96
N LYS A 62 12.33 4.19 -6.05
CA LYS A 62 12.26 5.59 -6.49
C LYS A 62 11.51 6.48 -5.49
N LEU A 63 10.41 5.98 -4.91
CA LEU A 63 9.64 6.75 -3.93
C LEU A 63 10.36 6.91 -2.58
N ALA A 64 11.36 6.08 -2.27
CA ALA A 64 12.17 6.19 -1.05
C ALA A 64 12.97 7.50 -0.97
N ASP A 65 13.21 8.16 -2.11
CA ASP A 65 13.85 9.48 -2.15
C ASP A 65 12.91 10.62 -1.73
N TYR A 66 11.60 10.39 -1.76
CA TYR A 66 10.57 11.40 -1.54
C TYR A 66 9.77 11.17 -0.24
N TYR A 67 9.65 9.92 0.17
CA TYR A 67 8.78 9.49 1.27
C TYR A 67 9.53 8.66 2.32
N ASP A 68 9.06 8.75 3.56
CA ASP A 68 9.38 7.78 4.61
C ASP A 68 8.44 6.58 4.47
N LEU A 69 8.96 5.51 3.85
CA LEU A 69 8.16 4.36 3.44
C LEU A 69 7.88 3.38 4.58
N TYR A 70 6.63 2.90 4.65
CA TYR A 70 6.18 1.88 5.59
C TYR A 70 5.35 0.81 4.89
N ILE A 71 5.44 -0.43 5.37
CA ILE A 71 4.48 -1.47 5.03
C ILE A 71 3.34 -1.45 6.03
N LEU A 72 2.10 -1.47 5.52
CA LEU A 72 0.88 -1.62 6.32
C LEU A 72 -0.01 -2.70 5.70
N THR A 73 0.13 -3.92 6.20
CA THR A 73 -0.51 -5.09 5.58
C THR A 73 -1.35 -5.89 6.58
N THR A 74 -2.26 -6.69 6.05
CA THR A 74 -3.05 -7.67 6.80
C THR A 74 -2.63 -9.07 6.36
N ALA A 75 -2.77 -10.05 7.25
CA ALA A 75 -2.61 -11.46 6.94
C ALA A 75 -3.89 -12.24 7.28
N PRO A 76 -4.20 -13.34 6.59
CA PRO A 76 -5.37 -14.16 6.90
C PRO A 76 -5.31 -14.73 8.33
N TRP A 77 -6.41 -14.64 9.08
CA TRP A 77 -6.47 -15.13 10.47
C TRP A 77 -6.14 -16.62 10.60
N SER A 78 -6.62 -17.43 9.67
CA SER A 78 -6.40 -18.88 9.65
C SER A 78 -5.09 -19.30 8.97
N ASN A 79 -4.18 -18.37 8.68
CA ASN A 79 -2.87 -18.66 8.10
C ASN A 79 -1.74 -17.94 8.85
N PRO A 80 -1.26 -18.49 9.97
CA PRO A 80 -0.15 -17.89 10.72
C PRO A 80 1.13 -17.74 9.89
N SER A 81 1.38 -18.64 8.94
CA SER A 81 2.59 -18.57 8.10
C SER A 81 2.62 -17.33 7.22
N ALA A 82 1.46 -16.77 6.85
CA ALA A 82 1.37 -15.57 6.02
C ALA A 82 2.07 -14.36 6.66
N TRP A 83 2.13 -14.29 8.00
CA TRP A 83 2.88 -13.25 8.70
C TRP A 83 4.38 -13.35 8.41
N GLN A 84 4.93 -14.54 8.56
CA GLN A 84 6.33 -14.81 8.30
C GLN A 84 6.66 -14.67 6.81
N ASP A 85 5.78 -15.15 5.93
CA ASP A 85 5.94 -15.09 4.48
C ASP A 85 6.08 -13.65 4.00
N LYS A 86 5.21 -12.74 4.47
CA LYS A 86 5.24 -11.32 4.12
C LYS A 86 6.55 -10.65 4.52
N VAL A 87 7.06 -10.92 5.72
CA VAL A 87 8.36 -10.39 6.17
C VAL A 87 9.50 -10.92 5.29
N ALA A 88 9.50 -12.22 4.98
CA ALA A 88 10.53 -12.81 4.14
C ALA A 88 10.49 -12.28 2.71
N TRP A 89 9.29 -12.07 2.16
CA TRP A 89 9.10 -11.47 0.84
C TRP A 89 9.71 -10.06 0.78
N ILE A 90 9.42 -9.21 1.78
CA ILE A 90 10.00 -7.87 1.87
C ILE A 90 11.53 -7.93 1.96
N GLN A 91 12.08 -8.82 2.79
CA GLN A 91 13.52 -8.99 2.92
C GLN A 91 14.18 -9.48 1.64
N HIS A 92 13.51 -10.34 0.88
CA HIS A 92 14.00 -10.86 -0.39
C HIS A 92 14.13 -9.75 -1.44
N PHE A 93 13.10 -8.91 -1.60
CA PHE A 93 13.06 -7.89 -2.65
C PHE A 93 13.68 -6.54 -2.27
N PHE A 94 13.65 -6.16 -0.98
CA PHE A 94 14.11 -4.85 -0.50
C PHE A 94 15.30 -4.94 0.47
N GLY A 95 15.79 -6.15 0.76
CA GLY A 95 16.89 -6.38 1.70
C GLY A 95 16.45 -6.37 3.17
N ALA A 96 17.25 -7.02 4.03
CA ALA A 96 17.04 -7.10 5.47
C ALA A 96 17.92 -6.12 6.28
N GLU A 97 18.84 -5.43 5.61
CA GLU A 97 19.84 -4.58 6.23
C GLU A 97 19.33 -3.15 6.47
N LYS A 98 20.08 -2.37 7.25
CA LYS A 98 19.69 -0.99 7.64
C LYS A 98 19.48 -0.02 6.48
N ASN A 99 20.02 -0.31 5.30
CA ASN A 99 19.83 0.48 4.08
C ASN A 99 18.53 0.13 3.35
N SER A 100 17.81 -0.92 3.75
CA SER A 100 16.49 -1.24 3.22
C SER A 100 15.50 -0.11 3.54
N PRO A 101 14.65 0.31 2.58
CA PRO A 101 13.61 1.31 2.84
C PRO A 101 12.65 0.88 3.96
N PHE A 102 12.48 -0.43 4.16
CA PHE A 102 11.53 -1.00 5.12
C PHE A 102 12.18 -1.58 6.38
N TYR A 103 13.47 -1.33 6.61
CA TYR A 103 14.16 -1.83 7.80
C TYR A 103 13.44 -1.36 9.09
N LYS A 104 12.82 -2.29 9.82
CA LYS A 104 11.98 -2.04 11.00
C LYS A 104 10.77 -1.11 10.75
N LYS A 105 10.22 -1.10 9.54
CA LYS A 105 9.06 -0.28 9.15
C LYS A 105 7.91 -1.11 8.59
N ILE A 106 7.64 -2.26 9.23
CA ILE A 106 6.55 -3.16 8.86
C ILE A 106 5.53 -3.15 9.99
N THR A 107 4.29 -2.77 9.66
CA THR A 107 3.14 -2.89 10.55
C THR A 107 2.16 -3.89 9.98
N MET A 108 1.80 -4.87 10.78
CA MET A 108 0.84 -5.91 10.41
C MET A 108 -0.34 -5.87 11.35
N THR A 109 -1.54 -5.75 10.80
CA THR A 109 -2.78 -5.59 11.59
C THR A 109 -3.99 -6.08 10.80
N HIS A 110 -5.01 -6.55 11.49
CA HIS A 110 -6.32 -6.85 10.89
C HIS A 110 -7.19 -5.60 10.71
N ASP A 111 -6.85 -4.52 11.43
CA ASP A 111 -7.47 -3.21 11.31
C ASP A 111 -6.38 -2.15 11.12
N LYS A 112 -6.19 -1.75 9.86
CA LYS A 112 -5.28 -0.68 9.42
C LYS A 112 -5.74 0.69 9.90
N GLY A 113 -7.00 0.84 10.29
CA GLY A 113 -7.52 2.06 10.89
C GLY A 113 -6.69 2.43 12.11
N LEU A 114 -6.40 1.47 12.99
CA LEU A 114 -5.64 1.68 14.24
C LEU A 114 -4.27 2.35 14.08
N VAL A 115 -3.68 2.32 12.88
CA VAL A 115 -2.36 2.91 12.61
C VAL A 115 -2.44 4.43 12.40
N HIS A 116 -3.64 5.02 12.25
CA HIS A 116 -4.02 6.45 12.27
C HIS A 116 -2.86 7.49 12.27
N TYR A 117 -2.00 7.49 11.25
CA TYR A 117 -0.88 8.41 11.19
C TYR A 117 -1.32 9.78 10.67
N VAL A 118 -1.07 10.83 11.46
CA VAL A 118 -1.46 12.20 11.10
C VAL A 118 -0.67 12.67 9.87
N GLY A 119 -1.37 13.05 8.80
CA GLY A 119 -0.75 13.50 7.55
C GLY A 119 -0.16 12.40 6.67
N GLY A 120 -0.47 11.12 6.95
CA GLY A 120 0.02 9.99 6.15
C GLY A 120 -0.83 9.68 4.92
N ILE A 121 -0.23 8.97 3.96
CA ILE A 121 -0.93 8.43 2.79
C ILE A 121 -0.86 6.90 2.85
N LEU A 122 -1.99 6.23 2.62
CA LEU A 122 -2.06 4.78 2.43
C LEU A 122 -2.38 4.45 0.97
N ILE A 123 -1.56 3.59 0.36
CA ILE A 123 -1.82 2.93 -0.92
C ILE A 123 -2.31 1.52 -0.65
N ASP A 124 -3.55 1.23 -1.01
CA ASP A 124 -4.22 -0.04 -0.72
C ASP A 124 -5.24 -0.32 -1.83
N ASP A 125 -5.35 -1.56 -2.31
CA ASP A 125 -6.22 -1.91 -3.45
C ASP A 125 -7.71 -1.91 -3.09
N ARG A 126 -8.06 -1.99 -1.80
CA ARG A 126 -9.43 -2.25 -1.34
C ARG A 126 -9.83 -1.43 -0.11
N PRO A 127 -11.15 -1.18 0.09
CA PRO A 127 -11.61 -0.31 1.18
C PRO A 127 -11.65 -0.98 2.56
N TYR A 128 -11.38 -2.28 2.66
CA TYR A 128 -11.62 -3.08 3.86
C TYR A 128 -10.44 -3.06 4.84
N HIS A 129 -10.59 -3.77 5.97
CA HIS A 129 -9.56 -3.87 7.01
C HIS A 129 -9.05 -2.51 7.49
N GLY A 130 -9.93 -1.50 7.53
CA GLY A 130 -9.58 -0.15 7.98
C GLY A 130 -8.87 0.73 6.94
N ALA A 131 -8.64 0.27 5.71
CA ALA A 131 -8.00 1.08 4.66
C ALA A 131 -8.81 2.33 4.31
N SER A 132 -10.13 2.20 4.10
CA SER A 132 -10.98 3.36 3.82
C SER A 132 -11.05 4.37 4.96
N SER A 133 -10.80 3.95 6.21
CA SER A 133 -10.72 4.82 7.38
C SER A 133 -9.52 5.78 7.34
N TRP A 134 -8.55 5.56 6.44
CA TRP A 134 -7.44 6.49 6.22
C TRP A 134 -7.87 7.76 5.49
N ASN A 135 -9.06 7.83 4.87
CA ASN A 135 -9.59 9.10 4.40
C ASN A 135 -10.31 9.86 5.54
N ASP A 136 -9.54 10.27 6.55
CA ASP A 136 -10.07 10.91 7.76
C ASP A 136 -9.65 12.39 7.83
N PRO A 137 -10.61 13.34 7.89
CA PRO A 137 -10.31 14.76 8.09
C PRO A 137 -9.59 15.08 9.41
N LYS A 138 -9.76 14.28 10.47
CA LYS A 138 -9.19 14.56 11.80
C LYS A 138 -7.68 14.30 11.85
N THR A 139 -7.26 13.15 11.33
CA THR A 139 -5.84 12.82 11.16
C THR A 139 -5.24 13.50 9.94
N ASN A 140 -6.08 14.13 9.10
CA ASN A 140 -5.66 14.62 7.80
C ASN A 140 -4.89 13.54 7.01
N SER A 141 -5.32 12.27 7.07
CA SER A 141 -4.69 11.20 6.28
C SER A 141 -5.45 11.01 4.97
N VAL A 142 -4.81 10.34 4.01
CA VAL A 142 -5.40 10.05 2.70
C VAL A 142 -5.27 8.57 2.38
N TRP A 143 -6.32 8.00 1.80
CA TRP A 143 -6.27 6.71 1.12
C TRP A 143 -6.34 6.93 -0.39
N ILE A 144 -5.40 6.33 -1.11
CA ILE A 144 -5.42 6.22 -2.57
C ILE A 144 -5.60 4.74 -2.89
N GLN A 145 -6.68 4.43 -3.59
CA GLN A 145 -7.02 3.07 -3.99
C GLN A 145 -6.18 2.65 -5.20
N TYR A 146 -5.25 1.73 -4.99
CA TYR A 146 -4.38 1.23 -6.04
C TYR A 146 -5.20 0.59 -7.17
N GLY A 147 -4.96 1.02 -8.41
CA GLY A 147 -5.62 0.46 -9.59
C GLY A 147 -7.12 0.76 -9.75
N PHE A 148 -7.74 1.57 -8.88
CA PHE A 148 -9.15 1.96 -9.06
C PHE A 148 -9.32 2.83 -10.32
N ASP A 149 -8.57 3.94 -10.38
CA ASP A 149 -8.24 4.53 -11.67
C ASP A 149 -7.14 3.68 -12.29
N LYS A 150 -7.37 3.19 -13.51
CA LYS A 150 -6.44 2.26 -14.18
C LYS A 150 -5.04 2.85 -14.40
N ARG A 151 -4.91 4.17 -14.34
CA ARG A 151 -3.62 4.87 -14.43
C ARG A 151 -2.92 4.99 -13.09
N LEU A 152 -3.61 4.80 -11.96
CA LEU A 152 -2.99 4.87 -10.63
C LEU A 152 -2.45 3.49 -10.23
N THR A 153 -1.50 3.01 -11.03
CA THR A 153 -0.71 1.78 -10.83
C THR A 153 0.78 2.11 -10.84
N TRP A 154 1.64 1.18 -10.40
CA TRP A 154 3.10 1.37 -10.41
C TRP A 154 3.66 1.67 -11.80
N LYS A 155 3.13 0.98 -12.81
CA LYS A 155 3.54 1.10 -14.22
C LYS A 155 3.18 2.43 -14.87
N ASP A 156 2.10 3.05 -14.40
CA ASP A 156 1.51 4.21 -15.05
C ASP A 156 1.78 5.49 -14.24
N ASP A 157 0.73 6.19 -13.83
CA ASP A 157 0.80 7.54 -13.30
C ASP A 157 0.93 7.61 -11.77
N LEU A 158 0.88 6.49 -11.04
CA LEU A 158 0.90 6.53 -9.56
C LEU A 158 2.19 7.15 -9.03
N VAL A 159 3.35 6.72 -9.55
CA VAL A 159 4.66 7.23 -9.12
C VAL A 159 4.81 8.74 -9.39
N PRO A 160 4.61 9.25 -10.62
CA PRO A 160 4.70 10.69 -10.85
C PRO A 160 3.65 11.48 -10.07
N PHE A 161 2.45 10.93 -9.87
CA PHE A 161 1.42 11.57 -9.03
C PHE A 161 1.87 11.69 -7.57
N LEU A 162 2.43 10.62 -6.99
CA LEU A 162 2.97 10.65 -5.64
C LEU A 162 4.17 11.61 -5.52
N ILE A 163 5.05 11.68 -6.51
CA ILE A 163 6.16 12.65 -6.48
C ILE A 163 5.62 14.10 -6.48
N ASP A 164 4.60 14.38 -7.30
CA ASP A 164 3.98 15.71 -7.31
C ASP A 164 3.30 16.05 -5.98
N ILE A 165 2.66 15.08 -5.32
CA ILE A 165 2.12 15.26 -3.96
C ILE A 165 3.23 15.61 -2.97
N ALA A 166 4.36 14.90 -3.01
CA ALA A 166 5.50 15.15 -2.14
C ALA A 166 6.04 16.57 -2.35
N GLN A 167 6.15 17.03 -3.59
CA GLN A 167 6.61 18.38 -3.93
C GLN A 167 5.63 19.46 -3.44
N ASN A 168 4.32 19.28 -3.68
CA ASN A 168 3.30 20.24 -3.24
C ASN A 168 3.19 20.31 -1.70
N SER A 169 3.48 19.22 -0.99
CA SER A 169 3.55 19.21 0.48
C SER A 169 4.69 20.04 1.06
N GLN A 170 5.71 20.39 0.26
CA GLN A 170 6.74 21.31 0.73
C GLN A 170 6.16 22.70 1.00
N GLN A 171 5.06 23.06 0.35
CA GLN A 171 4.40 24.36 0.44
C GLN A 171 3.21 24.41 1.43
N THR A 172 2.78 23.26 1.97
CA THR A 172 1.66 23.17 2.91
C THR A 172 1.88 22.03 3.90
N SER A 173 1.53 22.21 5.18
CA SER A 173 1.51 21.10 6.15
C SER A 173 0.28 20.20 5.99
N ASP A 174 -0.69 20.58 5.16
CA ASP A 174 -1.91 19.83 4.91
C ASP A 174 -1.77 18.91 3.68
N ILE A 175 -1.72 17.60 3.92
CA ILE A 175 -1.56 16.58 2.87
C ILE A 175 -2.80 16.47 1.96
N LYS A 176 -4.03 16.69 2.47
CA LYS A 176 -5.24 16.68 1.62
C LYS A 176 -5.20 17.84 0.64
N THR A 177 -4.72 19.00 1.09
CA THR A 177 -4.48 20.14 0.19
C THR A 177 -3.41 19.82 -0.84
N ALA A 178 -2.31 19.16 -0.47
CA ALA A 178 -1.28 18.75 -1.43
C ALA A 178 -1.85 17.78 -2.49
N VAL A 179 -2.59 16.76 -2.07
CA VAL A 179 -3.27 15.82 -2.98
C VAL A 179 -4.24 16.53 -3.93
N LYS A 180 -5.04 17.47 -3.41
CA LYS A 180 -5.97 18.26 -4.24
C LYS A 180 -5.23 19.13 -5.27
N LYS A 181 -4.10 19.74 -4.88
CA LYS A 181 -3.26 20.53 -5.80
C LYS A 181 -2.64 19.68 -6.90
N SER A 182 -2.22 18.46 -6.55
CA SER A 182 -1.66 17.51 -7.51
C SER A 182 -2.71 16.88 -8.42
N ASN A 183 -3.97 16.83 -7.98
CA ASN A 183 -5.09 16.29 -8.75
C ASN A 183 -6.00 17.41 -9.32
N GLN A 184 -5.43 18.33 -10.10
CA GLN A 184 -6.15 19.48 -10.67
C GLN A 184 -7.30 19.02 -11.59
N ASN A 185 -8.48 19.66 -11.47
CA ASN A 185 -9.70 19.37 -12.26
C ASN A 185 -9.97 17.87 -12.46
N PRO A 186 -10.29 17.17 -11.36
CA PRO A 186 -9.60 15.94 -10.96
C PRO A 186 -9.14 15.08 -12.14
N LYS A 187 -7.82 15.08 -12.37
CA LYS A 187 -7.18 14.23 -13.38
C LYS A 187 -7.47 12.74 -13.11
N TYR A 188 -7.56 12.35 -11.84
CA TYR A 188 -7.79 10.97 -11.39
C TYR A 188 -8.94 10.86 -10.38
N VAL A 189 -9.60 9.72 -10.38
CA VAL A 189 -10.48 9.30 -9.29
C VAL A 189 -9.67 8.41 -8.34
N ILE A 190 -9.29 8.95 -7.18
CA ILE A 190 -8.30 8.30 -6.30
C ILE A 190 -8.85 7.12 -5.48
N HIS A 191 -10.18 6.95 -5.37
CA HIS A 191 -10.79 5.78 -4.78
C HIS A 191 -12.25 5.61 -5.25
N GLY A 192 -12.75 4.37 -5.20
CA GLY A 192 -14.12 4.03 -5.54
C GLY A 192 -15.11 4.21 -4.39
N ASN A 193 -16.35 3.80 -4.65
CA ASN A 193 -17.37 3.67 -3.61
C ASN A 193 -17.09 2.41 -2.76
N VAL A 194 -16.96 2.63 -1.45
CA VAL A 194 -16.64 1.59 -0.47
C VAL A 194 -17.70 0.48 -0.36
N SER A 195 -18.98 0.78 -0.69
CA SER A 195 -20.08 -0.17 -0.55
C SER A 195 -20.29 -1.08 -1.76
N THR A 196 -19.67 -0.76 -2.91
CA THR A 196 -19.87 -1.49 -4.17
C THR A 196 -18.68 -2.37 -4.55
N PHE A 197 -17.66 -2.46 -3.70
CA PHE A 197 -16.49 -3.29 -3.97
C PHE A 197 -16.86 -4.78 -3.98
N LYS A 198 -16.34 -5.53 -4.96
CA LYS A 198 -16.59 -6.97 -5.12
C LYS A 198 -15.32 -7.73 -4.73
N LYS A 199 -15.47 -8.67 -3.79
CA LYS A 199 -14.43 -9.61 -3.40
C LYS A 199 -14.40 -10.80 -4.36
N GLU A 200 -13.28 -11.51 -4.38
CA GLU A 200 -13.19 -12.81 -5.03
C GLU A 200 -14.10 -13.83 -4.33
N ASN A 201 -14.57 -14.83 -5.08
CA ASN A 201 -15.55 -15.80 -4.57
C ASN A 201 -15.02 -16.67 -3.43
N TRP A 202 -13.70 -16.83 -3.31
CA TRP A 202 -13.06 -17.64 -2.26
C TRP A 202 -12.74 -16.84 -1.00
N GLU A 203 -12.85 -15.51 -1.04
CA GLU A 203 -12.56 -14.61 0.11
C GLU A 203 -13.61 -14.72 1.23
#